data_AF-A0A8T1WB91-F1
#
_entry.id   AF-A0A8T1WB91-F1
#
_cell.length_a   1.000
_cell.length_b   1.000
_cell.length_c   1.000
_cell.angle_alpha   90.00
_cell.angle_beta   90.00
_cell.angle_gamma   90.00
#
_symmetry.space_group_name_H-M   'P 1'
#
loop_
_entity.id
_entity.type
_entity.pdbx_description
1 polymer ?
#
loop_
_entity_poly.entity_id
_entity_poly.type
_entity_poly.pdbx_seq_one_letter_code
_entity_poly.pdbx_strand_id
1 'polypeptide(L)'
;MTSMWSSFTYVLLPPAVVLLLLLTIPFPSLMLNRGIIKFADFVFNIRIGTLSVFSVITTVSFIVLAAQTYDLQKRYSMTTDPHIEAHYSADLQKKASRWRSERNWWISALTFTIYWMLLRFHAMKKQLLKAQRHED
;
A
#
# COMPACT_ATOMS: atom_id res chain seq x y z
N MET A 1 -12.14 10.17 -17.29
CA MET A 1 -12.55 9.25 -16.21
C MET A 1 -11.31 8.83 -15.45
N THR A 2 -11.23 9.13 -14.15
CA THR A 2 -10.17 8.61 -13.27
C THR A 2 -10.29 7.08 -13.24
N SER A 3 -9.20 6.37 -13.50
CA SER A 3 -9.22 4.90 -13.47
C SER A 3 -9.48 4.44 -12.02
N MET A 4 -10.16 3.32 -11.83
CA MET A 4 -10.41 2.78 -10.48
C MET A 4 -9.12 2.69 -9.65
N TRP A 5 -8.01 2.29 -10.29
CA TRP A 5 -6.68 2.26 -9.68
C TRP A 5 -6.26 3.64 -9.14
N SER A 6 -6.42 4.71 -9.93
CA SER A 6 -6.03 6.06 -9.51
C SER A 6 -6.81 6.52 -8.26
N SER A 7 -8.11 6.24 -8.21
CA SER A 7 -8.94 6.56 -7.03
C SER A 7 -8.46 5.81 -5.78
N PHE A 8 -8.12 4.51 -5.91
CA PHE A 8 -7.56 3.74 -4.80
C PHE A 8 -6.22 4.30 -4.33
N THR A 9 -5.31 4.61 -5.25
CA THR A 9 -3.99 5.17 -4.91
C THR A 9 -4.11 6.51 -4.20
N TYR A 10 -4.90 7.45 -4.71
CA TYR A 10 -5.03 8.78 -4.11
C TYR A 10 -5.68 8.76 -2.73
N VAL A 11 -6.52 7.77 -2.43
CA VAL A 11 -7.18 7.65 -1.13
C VAL A 11 -6.32 6.85 -0.14
N LEU A 12 -5.71 5.74 -0.56
CA LEU A 12 -5.04 4.80 0.34
C LEU A 12 -3.58 5.14 0.61
N LEU A 13 -2.87 5.72 -0.36
CA LEU A 13 -1.43 5.96 -0.26
C LEU A 13 -1.07 7.11 0.69
N PRO A 14 -1.72 8.29 0.66
CA PRO A 14 -1.34 9.38 1.56
C PRO A 14 -1.44 9.02 3.06
N PRO A 15 -2.52 8.37 3.54
CA PRO A 15 -2.59 7.93 4.93
C PRO A 15 -1.51 6.90 5.28
N ALA A 16 -1.21 5.98 4.36
CA ALA A 16 -0.17 4.96 4.57
C ALA A 16 1.21 5.61 4.77
N VAL A 17 1.58 6.54 3.89
CA VAL A 17 2.87 7.25 3.95
C VAL A 17 2.94 8.13 5.20
N VAL A 18 1.89 8.88 5.53
CA VAL A 18 1.85 9.72 6.73
C VAL A 18 2.00 8.88 8.00
N LEU A 19 1.27 7.77 8.11
CA LEU A 19 1.38 6.87 9.26
C LEU A 19 2.77 6.23 9.36
N LEU A 20 3.36 5.83 8.24
CA LEU A 20 4.72 5.29 8.21
C LEU A 20 5.74 6.32 8.68
N LEU A 21 5.71 7.53 8.14
CA LEU A 21 6.62 8.61 8.51
C LEU A 21 6.48 8.99 9.99
N LEU A 22 5.24 9.11 10.46
CA LEU A 22 4.96 9.40 11.87
C LEU A 22 5.49 8.31 12.80
N LEU A 23 5.44 7.04 12.39
CA LEU A 23 5.90 5.91 13.20
C LEU A 23 7.41 5.63 13.07
N THR A 24 8.06 6.08 12.00
CA THR A 24 9.49 5.81 11.74
C THR A 24 10.42 6.95 12.17
N ILE A 25 9.95 8.19 12.15
CA ILE A 25 10.77 9.35 12.53
C ILE A 25 10.78 9.47 14.07
N PRO A 26 11.95 9.36 14.72
CA PRO A 26 12.05 9.62 16.15
C PRO A 26 11.96 11.13 16.38
N PHE A 27 10.78 11.65 16.77
CA PHE A 27 10.65 13.07 17.07
C PHE A 27 11.37 13.40 18.39
N PRO A 28 12.15 14.50 18.46
CA PRO A 28 12.94 14.84 19.64
C PRO A 28 12.10 15.31 20.83
N SER A 29 10.84 15.68 20.64
CA SER A 29 9.95 16.06 21.75
C SER A 29 9.12 14.87 22.25
N LEU A 30 9.26 14.57 23.55
CA LEU A 30 8.54 13.50 24.25
C LEU A 30 7.00 13.65 24.15
N MET A 31 6.48 14.88 24.07
CA MET A 31 5.05 15.14 23.95
C MET A 31 4.50 14.81 22.56
N LEU A 32 5.24 15.10 21.48
CA LEU A 32 4.86 14.71 20.12
C LEU A 32 4.84 13.20 19.94
N ASN A 33 5.85 12.49 20.45
CA ASN A 33 5.87 11.01 20.37
C ASN A 33 4.67 10.39 21.11
N ARG A 34 4.30 10.89 22.30
CA ARG A 34 3.10 10.40 23.01
C ARG A 34 1.81 10.67 22.24
N GLY A 35 1.69 11.86 21.62
CA GLY A 35 0.55 12.21 20.78
C GLY A 35 0.43 11.33 19.54
N ILE A 36 1.54 11.12 18.83
CA ILE A 36 1.62 10.27 17.65
C ILE A 36 1.29 8.82 17.97
N ILE A 37 1.80 8.29 19.09
CA ILE A 37 1.50 6.93 19.53
C ILE A 37 0.02 6.80 19.88
N LYS A 38 -0.58 7.75 20.61
CA LYS A 38 -2.02 7.74 20.92
C LYS A 38 -2.89 7.86 19.67
N PHE A 39 -2.49 8.70 18.72
CA PHE A 39 -3.18 8.84 17.44
C PHE A 39 -3.10 7.55 16.62
N ALA A 40 -1.90 6.96 16.51
CA ALA A 40 -1.72 5.67 15.87
C ALA A 40 -2.58 4.59 16.55
N ASP A 41 -2.59 4.53 17.88
CA ASP A 41 -3.40 3.57 18.63
C ASP A 41 -4.91 3.80 18.43
N PHE A 42 -5.37 5.04 18.32
CA PHE A 42 -6.76 5.35 17.97
C PHE A 42 -7.10 4.87 16.57
N VAL A 43 -6.27 5.21 15.59
CA VAL A 43 -6.45 4.83 14.18
C VAL A 43 -6.43 3.32 14.00
N PHE A 44 -5.51 2.60 14.65
CA PHE A 44 -5.44 1.14 14.61
C PHE A 44 -6.60 0.44 15.30
N ASN A 45 -7.19 1.07 16.34
CA ASN A 45 -8.34 0.53 17.03
C ASN A 45 -9.67 0.78 16.32
N ILE A 46 -9.69 1.46 15.17
CA ILE A 46 -10.90 1.57 14.36
C ILE A 46 -11.28 0.17 13.83
N ARG A 47 -12.42 -0.32 14.30
CA ARG A 47 -13.03 -1.60 13.92
C ARG A 47 -14.41 -1.36 13.34
N ILE A 48 -14.77 -2.12 12.31
CA ILE A 48 -16.12 -2.18 11.78
C ILE A 48 -16.64 -3.58 12.13
N GLY A 49 -17.49 -3.67 13.14
CA GLY A 49 -17.95 -4.94 13.71
C GLY A 49 -16.79 -5.75 14.32
N THR A 50 -16.59 -6.98 13.84
CA THR A 50 -15.53 -7.89 14.31
C THR A 50 -14.20 -7.71 13.56
N LEU A 51 -14.19 -6.99 12.43
CA LEU A 51 -13.03 -6.84 11.56
C LEU A 51 -12.32 -5.50 11.79
N SER A 52 -10.98 -5.54 11.80
CA SER A 52 -10.16 -4.33 11.83
C SER A 52 -10.20 -3.66 10.45
N VAL A 53 -10.41 -2.33 10.42
CA VAL A 53 -10.40 -1.54 9.18
C VAL A 53 -9.06 -1.71 8.44
N PHE A 54 -7.95 -1.80 9.18
CA PHE A 54 -6.63 -2.05 8.60
C PHE A 54 -6.52 -3.41 7.91
N SER A 55 -7.18 -4.44 8.44
CA SER A 55 -7.22 -5.76 7.78
C SER A 55 -7.93 -5.67 6.44
N VAL A 56 -9.08 -4.98 6.41
CA VAL A 56 -9.85 -4.77 5.18
C VAL A 56 -9.05 -3.97 4.16
N ILE A 57 -8.45 -2.85 4.57
CA ILE A 57 -7.62 -2.01 3.71
C ILE A 57 -6.41 -2.79 3.15
N THR A 58 -5.78 -3.62 3.98
CA THR A 58 -4.63 -4.43 3.53
C THR A 58 -5.06 -5.48 2.51
N THR A 59 -6.19 -6.16 2.72
CA THR A 59 -6.74 -7.11 1.75
C THR A 59 -7.10 -6.43 0.44
N VAL A 60 -7.73 -5.24 0.49
CA VAL A 60 -8.02 -4.45 -0.71
C VAL A 60 -6.71 -4.05 -1.43
N SER A 61 -5.71 -3.60 -0.68
CA SER A 61 -4.39 -3.24 -1.25
C SER A 61 -3.70 -4.44 -1.91
N PHE A 62 -3.84 -5.64 -1.32
CA PHE A 62 -3.36 -6.89 -1.92
C PHE A 62 -4.08 -7.22 -3.23
N ILE A 63 -5.41 -7.09 -3.28
CA ILE A 63 -6.19 -7.31 -4.51
C ILE A 63 -5.75 -6.33 -5.61
N VAL A 64 -5.55 -5.05 -5.26
CA VAL A 64 -5.06 -4.03 -6.20
C VAL A 64 -3.67 -4.39 -6.71
N LEU A 65 -2.75 -4.83 -5.84
CA LEU A 65 -1.43 -5.30 -6.24
C LEU A 65 -1.53 -6.50 -7.19
N ALA A 66 -2.35 -7.50 -6.89
CA ALA A 66 -2.55 -8.67 -7.76
C ALA A 66 -3.09 -8.26 -9.14
N ALA A 67 -4.04 -7.33 -9.19
CA ALA A 67 -4.55 -6.78 -10.44
C ALA A 67 -3.47 -6.06 -11.26
N GLN A 68 -2.59 -5.29 -10.60
CA GLN A 68 -1.45 -4.65 -11.28
C GLN A 68 -0.40 -5.67 -11.73
N THR A 69 -0.15 -6.74 -10.96
CA THR A 69 0.76 -7.83 -11.36
C THR A 69 0.25 -8.51 -12.62
N TYR A 70 -1.06 -8.76 -12.71
CA TYR A 70 -1.69 -9.32 -13.90
C TYR A 70 -1.59 -8.38 -15.11
N ASP A 71 -1.89 -7.09 -14.95
CA ASP A 71 -1.75 -6.09 -16.03
C ASP A 71 -0.29 -5.96 -16.51
N LEU A 72 0.66 -5.98 -15.58
CA LEU A 72 2.09 -5.96 -15.89
C LEU A 72 2.51 -7.21 -16.67
N GLN A 73 2.16 -8.40 -16.18
CA GLN A 73 2.49 -9.67 -16.85
C GLN A 73 1.92 -9.71 -18.27
N LYS A 74 0.67 -9.27 -18.46
CA LYS A 74 0.03 -9.17 -19.79
C LYS A 74 0.80 -8.28 -20.76
N ARG A 75 1.37 -7.16 -20.29
CA ARG A 75 2.12 -6.21 -21.12
C ARG A 75 3.52 -6.69 -21.48
N TYR A 76 4.09 -7.56 -20.65
CA TYR A 76 5.35 -8.25 -20.91
C TYR A 76 5.18 -9.46 -21.83
N SER A 77 4.05 -10.17 -21.74
CA SER A 77 3.75 -11.33 -22.60
C SER A 77 3.29 -10.96 -24.02
N MET A 78 3.04 -9.69 -24.31
CA MET A 78 2.80 -9.24 -25.69
C MET A 78 4.12 -9.29 -26.46
N THR A 79 4.35 -10.41 -27.15
CA THR A 79 5.43 -10.60 -28.12
C THR A 79 5.30 -9.54 -29.21
N THR A 80 6.37 -8.79 -29.44
CA THR A 80 6.44 -7.83 -30.54
C THR A 80 6.50 -8.63 -31.84
N ASP A 81 5.47 -8.54 -32.66
CA ASP A 81 5.52 -9.09 -34.01
C ASP A 81 6.62 -8.36 -34.79
N PRO A 82 7.69 -9.03 -35.27
CA PRO A 82 8.83 -8.39 -35.92
C PRO A 82 8.44 -7.63 -37.21
N HIS A 83 7.29 -7.98 -37.80
CA HIS A 83 6.80 -7.37 -39.04
C HIS A 83 6.05 -6.04 -38.83
N ILE A 84 5.84 -5.58 -37.59
CA ILE A 84 5.15 -4.32 -37.25
C ILE A 84 6.15 -3.28 -36.71
N GLU A 85 7.41 -3.35 -37.13
CA GLU A 85 8.45 -2.36 -36.77
C GLU A 85 8.36 -1.04 -37.56
N ALA A 86 7.41 -0.91 -38.50
CA ALA A 86 7.34 0.26 -39.40
C ALA A 86 6.80 1.56 -38.75
N HIS A 87 6.29 1.53 -37.52
CA HIS A 87 5.75 2.73 -36.85
C HIS A 87 6.46 3.01 -35.52
N TYR A 88 7.52 3.82 -35.56
CA TYR A 88 8.24 4.35 -34.40
C TYR A 88 7.30 4.89 -33.30
N SER A 89 6.20 5.54 -33.69
CA SER A 89 5.18 6.05 -32.78
C SER A 89 4.44 4.94 -32.00
N ALA A 90 4.19 3.79 -32.63
CA ALA A 90 3.53 2.65 -32.00
C ALA A 90 4.45 1.95 -30.98
N ASP A 91 5.76 1.84 -31.28
CA ASP A 91 6.74 1.32 -30.31
C ASP A 91 6.89 2.25 -29.10
N LEU A 92 6.95 3.57 -29.34
CA LEU A 92 7.01 4.55 -28.26
C LEU A 92 5.77 4.49 -27.36
N GLN A 93 4.57 4.36 -27.94
CA GLN A 93 3.33 4.21 -27.17
C GLN A 93 3.30 2.90 -26.36
N LYS A 94 3.79 1.79 -26.92
CA LYS A 94 3.92 0.50 -26.20
C LYS A 94 4.88 0.61 -25.02
N LYS A 95 6.07 1.17 -25.21
CA LYS A 95 7.05 1.41 -24.14
C LYS A 95 6.48 2.33 -23.06
N ALA A 96 5.83 3.42 -23.44
CA ALA A 96 5.16 4.32 -22.51
C ALA A 96 4.01 3.63 -21.75
N SER A 97 3.29 2.71 -22.39
CA SER A 97 2.23 1.92 -21.76
C SER A 97 2.80 0.93 -20.73
N ARG A 98 3.92 0.26 -21.03
CA ARG A 98 4.64 -0.61 -20.09
C ARG A 98 5.13 0.16 -18.86
N TRP A 99 5.80 1.28 -19.08
CA TRP A 99 6.31 2.13 -18.01
C TRP A 99 5.21 2.61 -17.05
N ARG A 100 4.02 2.97 -17.59
CA ARG A 100 2.87 3.33 -16.75
C ARG A 100 2.42 2.18 -15.85
N SER A 101 2.41 0.94 -16.34
CA SER A 101 2.03 -0.22 -15.53
C SER A 101 3.09 -0.60 -14.51
N GLU A 102 4.37 -0.50 -14.85
CA GLU A 102 5.46 -0.69 -13.86
C GLU A 102 5.33 0.30 -12.72
N ARG A 103 5.17 1.59 -13.03
CA ARG A 103 4.94 2.63 -12.03
C ARG A 103 3.73 2.31 -11.16
N ASN A 104 2.61 1.94 -11.77
CA ASN A 104 1.39 1.62 -11.03
C ASN A 104 1.57 0.38 -10.13
N TRP A 105 2.32 -0.62 -10.61
CA TRP A 105 2.68 -1.80 -9.85
C TRP A 105 3.54 -1.46 -8.64
N TRP A 106 4.62 -0.69 -8.81
CA TRP A 106 5.48 -0.24 -7.71
C TRP A 106 4.71 0.54 -6.64
N ILE A 107 3.84 1.46 -7.06
CA ILE A 107 2.99 2.22 -6.14
C ILE A 107 2.07 1.29 -5.33
N SER A 108 1.48 0.29 -5.99
CA SER A 108 0.58 -0.67 -5.35
C SER A 108 1.34 -1.60 -4.40
N ALA A 109 2.56 -2.01 -4.78
CA ALA A 109 3.44 -2.85 -3.98
C ALA A 109 3.87 -2.13 -2.70
N LEU A 110 4.26 -0.86 -2.80
CA LEU A 110 4.58 0.00 -1.65
C LEU A 110 3.37 0.19 -0.74
N THR A 111 2.21 0.50 -1.29
CA THR A 111 0.98 0.70 -0.51
C THR A 111 0.65 -0.56 0.30
N PHE A 112 0.67 -1.74 -0.35
CA PHE A 112 0.43 -3.02 0.30
C PHE A 112 1.47 -3.32 1.39
N THR A 113 2.77 -3.15 1.10
CA THR A 113 3.83 -3.44 2.09
C THR A 113 3.73 -2.55 3.32
N ILE A 114 3.40 -1.27 3.16
CA ILE A 114 3.20 -0.37 4.30
C ILE A 114 2.03 -0.86 5.17
N TYR A 115 0.86 -1.11 4.58
CA TYR A 115 -0.30 -1.60 5.34
C TYR A 115 -0.05 -2.97 5.99
N TRP A 116 0.68 -3.86 5.31
CA TRP A 116 1.10 -5.14 5.85
C TRP A 116 2.01 -5.00 7.08
N MET A 117 3.01 -4.11 7.01
CA MET A 117 3.87 -3.80 8.16
C MET A 117 3.04 -3.27 9.33
N LEU A 118 2.14 -2.32 9.06
CA LEU A 118 1.26 -1.72 10.08
C LEU A 118 0.36 -2.78 10.76
N LEU A 119 -0.17 -3.75 10.01
CA LEU A 119 -0.90 -4.90 10.58
C LEU A 119 -0.04 -5.76 11.50
N ARG A 120 1.20 -6.05 11.10
CA ARG A 120 2.15 -6.84 11.92
C ARG A 120 2.50 -6.11 13.21
N PHE A 121 2.76 -4.80 13.15
CA PHE A 121 2.99 -3.98 14.33
C PHE A 121 1.80 -4.00 15.30
N HIS A 122 0.57 -3.89 14.79
CA HIS A 122 -0.62 -4.00 15.64
C HIS A 122 -0.78 -5.39 16.27
N ALA A 123 -0.51 -6.47 15.53
CA ALA A 123 -0.55 -7.83 16.07
C ALA A 123 0.45 -8.03 17.22
N MET A 124 1.67 -7.50 17.07
CA MET A 124 2.71 -7.52 18.11
C MET A 124 2.31 -6.70 19.34
N LYS A 125 1.78 -5.48 19.16
CA LYS A 125 1.26 -4.67 20.29
C LYS A 125 0.16 -5.40 21.06
N LYS A 126 -0.74 -6.10 20.37
CA LYS A 126 -1.80 -6.89 21.01
C LYS A 126 -1.25 -8.05 21.85
N GLN A 127 -0.15 -8.67 21.41
CA GLN A 127 0.53 -9.71 22.19
C GLN A 127 1.19 -9.13 23.45
N LEU A 128 1.86 -7.99 23.33
CA LEU A 128 2.49 -7.29 24.46
C LEU A 128 1.46 -6.87 25.53
N LEU A 129 0.33 -6.30 25.11
CA LEU A 129 -0.75 -5.92 26.03
C LEU A 129 -1.42 -7.10 26.74
N LYS A 130 -1.41 -8.29 26.12
CA LYS A 130 -1.89 -9.52 26.78
C LYS A 130 -0.86 -10.07 27.76
N ALA A 131 0.44 -9.96 27.45
CA ALA A 131 1.52 -10.40 28.31
C ALA A 131 1.61 -9.56 29.60
N GLN A 132 1.56 -8.23 29.51
CA GLN A 132 1.56 -7.36 30.69
C GLN A 132 0.38 -7.62 31.63
N ARG A 133 -0.81 -7.93 31.07
CA ARG A 133 -2.02 -8.21 31.85
C ARG A 133 -2.01 -9.56 32.58
N HIS A 134 -1.04 -10.41 32.29
CA HIS A 134 -0.82 -11.69 32.99
C HIS A 134 0.24 -11.58 34.08
N GLU A 135 0.99 -10.47 34.13
CA GLU A 135 2.02 -10.19 35.15
C GLU A 135 1.49 -9.32 36.31
N ASP A 136 0.33 -8.67 36.14
CA ASP A 136 -0.47 -8.00 37.19
C ASP A 136 -1.51 -8.95 37.81
#